data_AF-A0A2G9T924-F1
#
_entry.id   AF-A0A2G9T924-F1
#
_cell.length_a   1.000
_cell.length_b   1.000
_cell.length_c   1.000
_cell.angle_alpha   90.00
_cell.angle_beta   90.00
_cell.angle_gamma   90.00
#
_symmetry.space_group_name_H-M   'P 1'
#
loop_
_entity.id
_entity.type
_entity.pdbx_description
1 polymer ?
#
loop_
_entity_poly.entity_id
_entity_poly.type
_entity_poly.pdbx_seq_one_letter_code
_entity_poly.pdbx_strand_id
1 'polypeptide(L)'
;MISDTDILACCGEFCGFGCEGGYPGRAWEFAQKMGVCSGGRYGEKGVCKPYTFHPCGKHKNQTYYGECPDHIYQTPACKKYCQYGYDKRYESDKVY
;
A
#
# COMPACT_ATOMS: atom_id res chain seq x y z
N MET A 1 -7.00 -9.49 -1.41
CA MET A 1 -7.00 -8.37 -0.45
C MET A 1 -6.75 -7.08 -1.21
N ILE A 2 -7.19 -5.93 -0.72
CA ILE A 2 -6.97 -4.60 -1.35
C ILE A 2 -5.59 -4.05 -1.00
N SER A 3 -5.04 -3.17 -1.84
CA SER A 3 -3.71 -2.60 -1.62
C SER A 3 -3.74 -1.33 -0.79
N ASP A 4 -3.23 -1.44 0.44
CA ASP A 4 -3.01 -0.30 1.33
C ASP A 4 -2.00 0.69 0.72
N THR A 5 -1.01 0.19 -0.03
CA THR A 5 -0.02 1.04 -0.72
C THR A 5 -0.65 1.85 -1.85
N ASP A 6 -1.65 1.31 -2.55
CA ASP A 6 -2.37 2.05 -3.58
C ASP A 6 -3.15 3.22 -2.98
N ILE A 7 -3.89 2.97 -1.89
CA ILE A 7 -4.63 4.03 -1.17
C ILE A 7 -3.65 5.08 -0.63
N LEU A 8 -2.60 4.63 0.08
CA LEU A 8 -1.59 5.49 0.68
C LEU A 8 -0.91 6.41 -0.34
N ALA A 9 -0.56 5.89 -1.51
CA ALA A 9 0.19 6.61 -2.53
C ALA A 9 -0.70 7.46 -3.45
N CYS A 10 -1.88 6.96 -3.81
CA CYS A 10 -2.68 7.51 -4.92
C CYS A 10 -3.93 8.28 -4.50
N CYS A 11 -4.35 8.19 -3.24
CA CYS A 11 -5.43 9.06 -2.77
C CYS A 11 -4.99 10.53 -2.64
N GLY A 12 -3.70 10.75 -2.36
CA GLY A 12 -3.10 12.08 -2.24
C GLY A 12 -3.74 12.92 -1.13
N GLU A 13 -3.75 14.24 -1.32
CA GLU A 13 -4.24 15.23 -0.36
C GLU A 13 -5.70 15.03 0.04
N PHE A 14 -6.49 14.34 -0.80
CA PHE A 14 -7.85 13.97 -0.44
C PHE A 14 -7.86 13.14 0.85
N CYS A 15 -6.99 12.13 0.97
CA CYS A 15 -6.89 11.31 2.18
C CYS A 15 -5.99 11.89 3.27
N GLY A 16 -5.27 12.98 3.03
CA GLY A 16 -4.33 13.58 3.98
C GLY A 16 -2.90 13.63 3.44
N PHE A 17 -1.91 13.35 4.30
CA PHE A 17 -0.48 13.53 4.01
C PHE A 17 0.28 12.19 3.95
N GLY A 18 -0.41 11.11 3.55
CA GLY A 18 0.17 9.78 3.38
C GLY A 18 0.77 9.23 4.68
N CYS A 19 2.08 9.01 4.69
CA CYS A 19 2.81 8.48 5.86
C CYS A 19 2.83 9.43 7.07
N GLU A 20 2.50 10.70 6.89
CA GLU A 20 2.39 11.68 7.98
C GLU A 20 1.00 11.73 8.61
N GLY A 21 0.07 10.89 8.14
CA GLY A 21 -1.27 10.74 8.67
C GLY A 21 -2.36 11.08 7.66
N GLY A 22 -3.58 10.61 7.94
CA GLY A 22 -4.71 10.76 7.03
C GLY A 22 -6.08 10.50 7.64
N TYR A 23 -7.10 10.55 6.79
CA TYR A 23 -8.52 10.48 7.16
C TYR A 23 -9.14 9.15 6.70
N PRO A 24 -9.47 8.21 7.61
CA PRO A 24 -10.00 6.90 7.25
C PRO A 24 -11.30 6.94 6.44
N GLY A 25 -12.21 7.87 6.74
CA GLY A 25 -13.47 8.01 5.99
C GLY A 25 -13.24 8.36 4.52
N ARG A 26 -12.26 9.23 4.24
CA ARG A 26 -11.89 9.61 2.87
C ARG A 26 -11.14 8.50 2.14
N ALA A 27 -10.36 7.68 2.85
CA ALA A 27 -9.76 6.48 2.29
C ALA A 27 -10.83 5.50 1.80
N TRP A 28 -11.90 5.29 2.57
CA TRP A 28 -13.03 4.47 2.12
C TRP A 28 -13.80 5.09 0.96
N GLU A 29 -13.99 6.40 0.96
CA GLU A 29 -14.64 7.11 -0.15
C GLU A 29 -13.81 7.01 -1.44
N PHE A 30 -12.48 7.16 -1.35
CA PHE A 30 -11.57 6.95 -2.45
C PHE A 30 -11.67 5.52 -2.99
N ALA A 31 -11.65 4.52 -2.11
CA ALA A 31 -11.73 3.13 -2.52
C ALA A 31 -13.02 2.82 -3.28
N GLN A 32 -14.17 3.31 -2.80
CA GLN A 32 -15.46 3.13 -3.45
C GLN A 32 -15.56 3.87 -4.80
N LYS A 33 -15.02 5.10 -4.88
CA LYS A 33 -15.18 5.95 -6.09
C LYS A 33 -14.14 5.66 -7.17
N MET A 34 -12.89 5.48 -6.77
CA MET A 34 -11.74 5.38 -7.68
C MET A 34 -11.30 3.92 -7.91
N GLY A 35 -11.73 3.02 -7.03
CA GLY A 35 -11.29 1.63 -6.99
C GLY A 35 -9.87 1.49 -6.43
N VAL A 36 -9.58 0.32 -5.85
CA VAL A 36 -8.26 -0.03 -5.32
C VAL A 36 -7.79 -1.34 -5.93
N CYS A 37 -6.57 -1.39 -6.44
CA CYS A 37 -6.02 -2.65 -6.94
C CYS A 37 -5.74 -3.66 -5.82
N SER A 38 -5.52 -4.93 -6.18
CA SER A 38 -5.16 -5.96 -5.22
C SER A 38 -3.80 -5.68 -4.57
N GLY A 39 -3.68 -6.06 -3.30
CA GLY A 39 -2.44 -5.96 -2.55
C GLY A 39 -2.26 -7.08 -1.56
N GLY A 40 -1.14 -7.02 -0.86
CA GLY A 40 -0.67 -8.04 0.06
C GLY A 40 0.48 -7.54 0.91
N ARG A 41 1.12 -8.46 1.63
CA ARG A 41 2.28 -8.19 2.49
C ARG A 41 3.47 -7.71 1.66
N TYR A 42 4.45 -7.13 2.34
CA TYR A 42 5.72 -6.77 1.72
C TYR A 42 6.33 -7.94 0.94
N GLY A 43 6.68 -7.71 -0.32
CA GLY A 43 7.28 -8.73 -1.20
C GLY A 43 6.32 -9.83 -1.68
N GLU A 44 5.04 -9.77 -1.36
CA GLU A 44 4.05 -10.77 -1.79
C GLU A 44 3.89 -10.76 -3.31
N LYS A 45 3.99 -11.95 -3.92
CA LYS A 45 3.79 -12.18 -5.35
C LYS A 45 2.33 -12.52 -5.63
N GLY A 46 1.88 -12.35 -6.87
CA GLY A 46 0.51 -12.68 -7.28
C GLY A 46 -0.54 -11.67 -6.84
N VAL A 47 -0.11 -10.46 -6.45
CA VAL A 47 -0.97 -9.28 -6.18
C VAL A 47 -0.48 -8.10 -7.01
N CYS A 48 -1.30 -7.08 -7.27
CA CYS A 48 -0.88 -5.93 -8.06
C CYS A 48 0.15 -5.06 -7.32
N LYS A 49 -0.13 -4.72 -6.05
CA LYS A 49 0.70 -3.83 -5.24
C LYS A 49 0.88 -4.35 -3.80
N PRO A 50 1.96 -5.08 -3.51
CA PRO A 50 2.31 -5.46 -2.14
C PRO A 50 2.66 -4.21 -1.31
N TYR A 51 2.58 -4.34 0.02
CA TYR A 51 2.92 -3.26 0.93
C TYR A 51 4.36 -2.80 0.72
N THR A 52 4.58 -1.48 0.60
CA THR A 52 5.88 -0.96 0.14
C THR A 52 6.98 -0.99 1.19
N PHE A 53 6.65 -1.02 2.48
CA PHE A 53 7.65 -0.94 3.55
C PHE A 53 7.93 -2.33 4.12
N HIS A 54 9.21 -2.62 4.33
CA HIS A 54 9.62 -3.85 4.96
C HIS A 54 9.09 -3.87 6.41
N PRO A 55 8.48 -4.98 6.86
CA PRO A 55 7.94 -5.04 8.20
C PRO A 55 9.07 -5.05 9.23
N CYS A 56 8.84 -4.44 10.38
CA CYS A 56 9.83 -4.28 11.43
C CYS A 56 9.19 -4.50 12.80
N GLY A 57 10.01 -4.70 13.82
CA GLY A 57 9.56 -4.81 15.20
C GLY A 57 10.15 -6.01 15.92
N LYS A 58 10.01 -6.01 17.25
CA LYS A 58 10.53 -7.10 18.08
C LYS A 58 9.50 -8.21 18.20
N HIS A 59 9.68 -9.25 17.39
CA HIS A 59 8.85 -10.45 17.41
C HIS A 59 9.67 -11.63 17.96
N LYS A 60 9.12 -12.34 18.97
CA LYS A 60 9.81 -13.45 19.63
C LYS A 60 10.19 -14.53 18.62
N ASN A 61 11.48 -14.86 18.52
CA ASN A 61 12.05 -15.88 17.62
C ASN A 61 11.83 -15.61 16.12
N GLN A 62 11.60 -14.37 15.70
CA GLN A 62 11.45 -14.03 14.28
C GLN A 62 12.49 -13.00 13.87
N THR A 63 13.49 -13.45 13.11
CA THR A 63 14.60 -12.60 12.62
C THR A 63 14.26 -11.81 11.36
N TYR A 64 13.14 -12.15 10.70
CA TYR A 64 12.68 -11.44 9.51
C TYR A 64 12.33 -9.98 9.80
N TYR A 65 11.70 -9.70 10.93
CA TYR A 65 11.30 -8.35 11.32
C TYR A 65 12.49 -7.65 11.97
N GLY A 66 13.30 -6.96 11.17
CA GLY A 66 14.44 -6.18 11.66
C GLY A 66 14.00 -5.04 12.60
N GLU A 67 14.97 -4.22 13.00
CA GLU A 67 14.66 -3.02 13.79
C GLU A 67 13.80 -2.04 12.99
N CYS A 68 12.86 -1.39 13.68
CA CYS A 68 12.08 -0.34 13.06
C CYS A 68 12.93 0.92 12.90
N PRO A 69 12.80 1.65 11.78
CA PRO A 69 13.49 2.92 11.63
C PRO A 69 12.97 3.93 12.67
N ASP A 70 13.88 4.77 13.16
CA ASP A 70 13.55 5.91 14.02
C ASP A 70 13.01 7.13 13.25
N HIS A 71 12.80 6.99 11.94
CA HIS A 71 12.27 8.03 11.07
C HIS A 71 10.92 7.62 10.46
N ILE A 72 10.13 8.63 10.07
CA ILE A 72 8.91 8.42 9.29
C ILE A 72 9.30 8.13 7.84
N TYR A 73 8.71 7.09 7.26
CA TYR A 73 8.88 6.79 5.84
C TYR A 73 8.30 7.91 4.96
N GLN A 74 8.99 8.22 3.86
CA GLN A 74 8.39 9.08 2.83
C GLN A 74 7.21 8.36 2.16
N THR A 75 6.13 9.10 1.92
CA THR A 75 4.99 8.58 1.16
C THR A 75 5.46 8.13 -0.23
N PRO A 76 5.22 6.87 -0.62
CA PRO A 76 5.62 6.39 -1.94
C PRO A 76 4.86 7.14 -3.04
N ALA A 77 5.53 7.35 -4.17
CA ALA A 77 4.88 7.96 -5.33
C ALA A 77 3.71 7.10 -5.85
N CYS A 78 2.62 7.76 -6.23
CA CYS A 78 1.50 7.09 -6.90
C CYS A 78 1.95 6.48 -8.25
N LYS A 79 2.00 5.15 -8.31
CA LYS A 79 2.35 4.42 -9.53
C LYS A 79 1.11 3.73 -10.07
N LYS A 80 0.61 4.10 -11.25
CA LYS A 80 -0.57 3.45 -11.86
C LYS A 80 -0.22 2.21 -12.68
N TYR A 81 0.61 1.33 -12.12
CA TYR A 81 1.01 0.04 -12.69
C TYR A 81 1.23 -0.99 -11.59
N CYS A 82 1.03 -2.26 -11.90
CA CYS A 82 1.27 -3.38 -10.99
C CYS A 82 2.74 -3.80 -10.98
N GLN A 83 3.13 -4.57 -9.96
CA GLN A 83 4.48 -5.15 -9.89
C GLN A 83 4.78 -6.06 -11.10
N TYR A 84 6.07 -6.18 -11.43
CA TYR A 84 6.51 -7.00 -12.54
C TYR A 84 6.12 -8.47 -12.35
N GLY A 85 5.65 -9.10 -13.43
CA GLY A 85 5.21 -10.50 -13.42
C GLY A 85 3.79 -10.72 -12.86
N TYR A 86 3.04 -9.67 -12.55
CA TYR A 86 1.60 -9.79 -12.27
C TYR A 86 0.78 -9.73 -13.57
N ASP A 87 -0.18 -10.64 -13.72
CA ASP A 87 -0.86 -10.90 -15.00
C ASP A 87 -1.88 -9.82 -15.41
N LYS A 88 -2.36 -9.01 -14.47
CA LYS A 88 -3.38 -7.98 -14.73
C LYS A 88 -2.77 -6.58 -14.74
N ARG A 89 -3.32 -5.71 -15.57
CA ARG A 89 -3.02 -4.27 -15.55
C ARG A 89 -3.69 -3.61 -14.34
N TYR A 90 -3.07 -2.53 -13.85
CA TYR A 90 -3.54 -1.77 -12.69
C TYR A 90 -5.03 -1.41 -12.73
N GLU A 91 -5.49 -0.77 -13.81
CA GLU A 91 -6.89 -0.37 -13.93
C GLU A 91 -7.85 -1.57 -14.00
N SER A 92 -7.42 -2.69 -14.59
CA SER A 92 -8.22 -3.92 -14.70
C SER A 92 -8.26 -4.74 -13.40
N ASP A 93 -7.40 -4.43 -12.44
CA ASP A 93 -7.31 -5.11 -11.15
C ASP A 93 -8.00 -4.35 -10.02
N LYS A 94 -8.57 -3.18 -10.31
CA LYS A 94 -9.29 -2.39 -9.33
C LYS A 94 -10.58 -3.06 -8.90
N VAL A 95 -10.80 -3.03 -7.59
CA VAL A 95 -12.04 -3.43 -6.93
C VAL A 95 -12.71 -2.16 -6.38
N TYR A 96 -14.02 -2.08 -6.55
CA TYR A 96 -14.88 -0.95 -6.17
C TYR A 96 -15.84 -1.37 -5.06
#